data_AF-A0A9C5ZDS9-F1
#
_entry.id   AF-A0A9C5ZDS9-F1
#
_cell.length_a   1.000
_cell.length_b   1.000
_cell.length_c   1.000
_cell.angle_alpha   90.00
_cell.angle_beta   90.00
_cell.angle_gamma   90.00
#
_symmetry.space_group_name_H-M   'P 1'
#
loop_
_entity.id
_entity.type
_entity.pdbx_description
1 polymer ?
#
loop_
_entity_poly.entity_id
_entity_poly.type
_entity_poly.pdbx_seq_one_letter_code
_entity_poly.pdbx_strand_id
1 'polypeptide(L)'
;MGKGVEFYQSVVKPVHPTNVNTHGLFGIEYVKQHMMTADGFWTPGSITDEFLKMTDLLRKRLQFSNLEKVSQRKRLFHHYRVLKRQIRNGRRKWVKMISEDDSLEVRNLLTGNKGMQRLYQTMSLNQIVDNINQRTFTLRKERDRLTARLENLKADYEKALRAKSDIENRNRYHDLYVLDEQFKSYEKKKLLVNSQTRLAAIKTINGSYQKIIAILRYDEIFYEPILNSLDKDILDQEHFIKHILHLGSPAIARFSELSEDFRKQQEMARKRTLAMTELVTKLRSSNKRSSLFQTLRNVDGGHKGGSHKAAIKSPFVRETISMLVMKTELKAIEETIKKIKFATFCSKSTDIYQRMRGQVEYNYQLRKRLENDDLGLEALETKVKCASVLRDVLIDNITDEGDRRLKRVKLLGEAIEAQDKYQANILDYMKNRAKAFVLFRYSLWNIHDIMRHVAPSRGRPAPYPNEYLKLPLLKFEMLTMRAVPPEAFEENISSLMKTAEKKLRAVMLAFYQLKVKPNEVIRARADYQSDYIHRQELLVSETNSSWTKQEFIVAETAAKSTNNVPNRKQIKAQSAKLVEETAKRDE
;
A
#
# COMPACT_ATOMS: atom_id res chain seq x y z
N MET A 1 -84.28 -51.27 -66.78
CA MET A 1 -84.19 -49.93 -66.15
C MET A 1 -83.34 -50.10 -64.90
N GLY A 2 -82.07 -49.73 -64.83
CA GLY A 2 -81.47 -48.52 -65.37
C GLY A 2 -81.31 -47.53 -64.23
N LYS A 3 -80.19 -47.61 -63.51
CA LYS A 3 -79.46 -46.49 -62.89
C LYS A 3 -78.04 -46.98 -62.61
N GLY A 4 -77.12 -46.48 -63.43
CA GLY A 4 -75.73 -46.88 -63.47
C GLY A 4 -75.02 -46.50 -62.18
N VAL A 5 -74.15 -47.41 -61.73
CA VAL A 5 -73.09 -47.10 -60.79
C VAL A 5 -72.04 -46.33 -61.61
N GLU A 6 -72.09 -45.00 -61.55
CA GLU A 6 -71.00 -44.16 -62.01
C GLU A 6 -69.79 -44.46 -61.12
N PHE A 7 -68.89 -45.31 -61.63
CA PHE A 7 -67.51 -45.31 -61.17
C PHE A 7 -66.93 -43.94 -61.51
N TYR A 8 -66.93 -43.03 -60.55
CA TYR A 8 -65.99 -41.92 -60.58
C TYR A 8 -64.59 -42.53 -60.50
N GLN A 9 -63.98 -42.77 -61.66
CA GLN A 9 -62.53 -42.87 -61.78
C GLN A 9 -61.99 -41.50 -61.37
N SER A 10 -61.74 -41.31 -60.07
CA SER A 10 -60.83 -40.27 -59.64
C SER A 10 -59.46 -40.64 -60.20
N VAL A 11 -59.05 -39.94 -61.25
CA VAL A 11 -57.66 -40.02 -61.75
C VAL A 11 -56.78 -39.44 -60.64
N VAL A 12 -56.24 -40.32 -59.80
CA VAL A 12 -55.27 -39.94 -58.76
C VAL A 12 -53.97 -39.56 -59.48
N LYS A 13 -53.49 -38.34 -59.23
CA LYS A 13 -52.24 -37.84 -59.82
C LYS A 13 -51.05 -38.71 -59.33
N PRO A 14 -50.06 -39.00 -60.19
CA PRO A 14 -48.85 -39.68 -59.78
C PRO A 14 -48.14 -38.89 -58.67
N VAL A 15 -47.76 -39.58 -57.59
CA VAL A 15 -47.00 -39.01 -56.47
C VAL A 15 -45.51 -39.05 -56.83
N HIS A 16 -44.80 -37.94 -56.65
CA HIS A 16 -43.36 -37.82 -56.88
C HIS A 16 -42.64 -37.50 -55.57
N PRO A 17 -41.44 -38.07 -55.32
CA PRO A 17 -40.66 -37.72 -54.14
C PRO A 17 -40.21 -36.25 -54.18
N THR A 18 -40.05 -35.66 -53.00
CA THR A 18 -39.51 -34.30 -52.84
C THR A 18 -38.07 -34.20 -53.36
N ASN A 19 -37.72 -33.04 -53.92
CA ASN A 19 -36.42 -32.80 -54.55
C ASN A 19 -35.31 -32.66 -53.49
N VAL A 20 -34.17 -33.34 -53.68
CA VAL A 20 -33.02 -33.37 -52.75
C VAL A 20 -32.49 -31.98 -52.42
N ASN A 21 -32.58 -31.04 -53.37
CA ASN A 21 -32.11 -29.66 -53.17
C ASN A 21 -32.96 -28.86 -52.17
N THR A 22 -34.21 -29.27 -51.94
CA THR A 22 -35.15 -28.64 -50.99
C THR A 22 -35.24 -29.41 -49.66
N HIS A 23 -34.46 -30.48 -49.51
CA HIS A 23 -34.46 -31.33 -48.32
C HIS A 23 -33.72 -30.65 -47.17
N GLY A 24 -34.30 -30.64 -45.97
CA GLY A 24 -33.78 -29.94 -44.79
C GLY A 24 -32.39 -30.39 -44.33
N LEU A 25 -31.97 -31.60 -44.72
CA LEU A 25 -30.68 -32.20 -44.35
C LEU A 25 -29.59 -32.04 -45.43
N PHE A 26 -29.98 -31.80 -46.69
CA PHE A 26 -29.06 -31.81 -47.85
C PHE A 26 -29.12 -30.53 -48.69
N GLY A 27 -29.91 -29.53 -48.28
CA GLY A 27 -30.08 -28.26 -48.97
C GLY A 27 -28.87 -27.32 -48.82
N ILE A 28 -28.50 -26.65 -49.92
CA ILE A 28 -27.33 -25.76 -50.03
C ILE A 28 -27.42 -24.52 -49.11
N GLU A 29 -28.63 -24.11 -48.70
CA GLU A 29 -28.86 -22.91 -47.88
C GLU A 29 -28.37 -23.05 -46.43
N TYR A 30 -28.30 -24.28 -45.89
CA TYR A 30 -27.92 -24.53 -44.50
C TYR A 30 -26.39 -24.50 -44.27
N VAL A 31 -25.59 -24.46 -45.34
CA VAL A 31 -24.11 -24.29 -45.30
C VAL A 31 -23.71 -22.85 -44.97
N LYS A 32 -24.59 -21.87 -45.21
CA LYS A 32 -24.35 -20.44 -44.90
C LYS A 32 -24.61 -20.09 -43.42
N GLN A 33 -25.17 -21.00 -42.62
CA GLN A 33 -25.56 -20.72 -41.23
C GLN A 33 -24.40 -20.82 -40.21
N HIS A 34 -23.15 -20.99 -40.66
CA HIS A 34 -21.92 -20.98 -39.86
C HIS A 34 -21.41 -19.56 -39.46
N MET A 35 -22.33 -18.63 -39.21
CA MET A 35 -22.15 -17.31 -38.56
C MET A 35 -20.95 -16.43 -38.99
N MET A 36 -21.20 -15.44 -39.85
CA MET A 36 -20.40 -14.20 -39.89
C MET A 36 -21.33 -12.98 -40.04
N THR A 37 -21.11 -11.93 -39.24
CA THR A 37 -21.66 -10.55 -39.27
C THR A 37 -22.67 -10.17 -38.17
N ALA A 38 -22.15 -9.71 -37.02
CA ALA A 38 -22.86 -8.93 -36.02
C ALA A 38 -22.07 -7.63 -35.79
N ASP A 39 -22.64 -6.46 -36.05
CA ASP A 39 -22.98 -5.47 -35.01
C ASP A 39 -23.54 -4.16 -35.61
N GLY A 40 -24.54 -3.57 -34.95
CA GLY A 40 -25.36 -2.46 -35.47
C GLY A 40 -25.49 -1.25 -34.54
N PHE A 41 -24.45 -0.90 -33.77
CA PHE A 41 -24.55 0.10 -32.69
C PHE A 41 -23.90 1.47 -32.92
N TRP A 42 -23.46 1.81 -34.14
CA TRP A 42 -22.88 3.14 -34.40
C TRP A 42 -23.64 3.89 -35.49
N THR A 43 -24.50 4.81 -35.06
CA THR A 43 -25.15 5.76 -35.97
C THR A 43 -24.47 7.14 -35.89
N PRO A 44 -24.19 7.79 -37.03
CA PRO A 44 -23.52 9.10 -37.13
C PRO A 44 -24.14 10.25 -36.33
N GLY A 45 -25.40 10.12 -35.87
CA GLY A 45 -26.09 11.12 -35.05
C GLY A 45 -25.49 11.34 -33.66
N SER A 46 -24.81 10.34 -33.10
CA SER A 46 -24.15 10.46 -31.79
C SER A 46 -22.93 11.39 -31.82
N ILE A 47 -22.27 11.49 -32.98
CA ILE A 47 -21.08 12.33 -33.18
C ILE A 47 -21.48 13.81 -33.29
N THR A 48 -22.58 14.11 -33.97
CA THR A 48 -23.07 15.50 -34.14
C THR A 48 -23.50 16.15 -32.81
N ASP A 49 -24.02 15.36 -31.87
CA ASP A 49 -24.51 15.85 -30.59
C ASP A 49 -23.38 16.18 -29.59
N GLU A 50 -22.23 15.51 -29.72
CA GLU A 50 -21.01 15.86 -28.96
C GLU A 50 -20.35 17.15 -29.47
N PHE A 51 -20.31 17.37 -30.78
CA PHE A 51 -19.71 18.59 -31.36
C PHE A 51 -20.53 19.86 -31.07
N LEU A 52 -21.84 19.75 -30.87
CA LEU A 52 -22.72 20.86 -30.50
C LEU A 52 -22.45 21.36 -29.07
N LYS A 53 -22.14 20.45 -28.14
CA LYS A 53 -21.78 20.80 -26.76
C LYS A 53 -20.42 21.48 -26.67
N MET A 54 -19.48 21.11 -27.55
CA MET A 54 -18.14 21.73 -27.64
C MET A 54 -18.20 23.19 -28.10
N THR A 55 -19.08 23.52 -29.05
CA THR A 55 -19.21 24.88 -29.60
C THR A 55 -19.82 25.87 -28.59
N ASP A 56 -20.74 25.43 -27.74
CA ASP A 56 -21.30 26.26 -26.66
C ASP A 56 -20.29 26.58 -25.56
N LEU A 57 -19.39 25.66 -25.23
CA LEU A 57 -18.30 25.90 -24.26
C LEU A 57 -17.31 26.95 -24.77
N LEU A 58 -16.96 26.89 -26.06
CA LEU A 58 -16.08 27.89 -26.69
C LEU A 58 -16.71 29.29 -26.71
N ARG A 59 -18.04 29.39 -26.90
CA ARG A 59 -18.78 30.65 -26.84
C ARG A 59 -18.76 31.26 -25.44
N LYS A 60 -18.98 30.46 -24.40
CA LYS A 60 -18.91 30.91 -22.99
C LYS A 60 -17.52 31.41 -22.62
N ARG A 61 -16.46 30.71 -23.05
CA ARG A 61 -15.06 31.12 -22.81
C ARG A 61 -14.74 32.49 -23.41
N LEU A 62 -15.22 32.78 -24.63
CA LEU A 62 -15.00 34.07 -25.28
C LEU A 62 -15.62 35.23 -24.49
N GLN A 63 -16.84 35.03 -23.96
CA GLN A 63 -17.53 36.03 -23.13
C GLN A 63 -16.75 36.32 -21.83
N PHE A 64 -16.26 35.28 -21.13
CA PHE A 64 -15.44 35.46 -19.93
C PHE A 64 -14.15 36.24 -20.21
N SER A 65 -13.42 35.90 -21.28
CA SER A 65 -12.20 36.62 -21.69
C SER A 65 -12.47 38.12 -21.95
N ASN A 66 -13.61 38.46 -22.55
CA ASN A 66 -13.97 39.86 -22.77
C ASN A 66 -14.27 40.61 -21.47
N LEU A 67 -14.96 39.98 -20.51
CA LEU A 67 -15.22 40.55 -19.19
C LEU A 67 -13.93 40.78 -18.40
N GLU A 68 -12.97 39.84 -18.46
CA GLU A 68 -11.65 40.00 -17.84
C GLU A 68 -10.89 41.19 -18.41
N LYS A 69 -10.85 41.35 -19.73
CA LYS A 69 -10.19 42.50 -20.38
C LYS A 69 -10.80 43.83 -19.94
N VAL A 70 -12.12 43.91 -19.78
CA VAL A 70 -12.80 45.12 -19.27
C VAL A 70 -12.43 45.41 -17.81
N SER A 71 -12.38 44.37 -16.97
CA SER A 71 -11.98 44.50 -15.56
C SER A 71 -10.53 44.99 -15.42
N GLN A 72 -9.60 44.41 -16.19
CA GLN A 72 -8.20 44.81 -16.21
C GLN A 72 -8.02 46.29 -16.61
N ARG A 73 -8.76 46.76 -17.63
CA ARG A 73 -8.77 48.17 -18.04
C ARG A 73 -9.24 49.10 -16.92
N LYS A 74 -10.33 48.74 -16.22
CA LYS A 74 -10.82 49.53 -15.07
C LYS A 74 -9.79 49.60 -13.94
N ARG A 75 -9.11 48.49 -13.63
CA ARG A 75 -8.04 48.43 -12.61
C ARG A 75 -6.86 49.32 -12.97
N LEU A 76 -6.38 49.24 -14.22
CA LEU A 76 -5.28 50.10 -14.72
C LEU A 76 -5.64 51.59 -14.66
N PHE A 77 -6.87 51.96 -15.03
CA PHE A 77 -7.33 53.35 -14.96
C PHE A 77 -7.38 53.88 -13.52
N HIS A 78 -7.81 53.05 -12.57
CA HIS A 78 -7.77 53.41 -11.15
C HIS A 78 -6.34 53.67 -10.66
N HIS A 79 -5.39 52.76 -10.96
CA HIS A 79 -3.98 52.95 -10.62
C HIS A 79 -3.38 54.22 -11.24
N TYR A 80 -3.69 54.50 -12.51
CA TYR A 80 -3.26 55.74 -13.18
C TYR A 80 -3.76 57.00 -12.44
N ARG A 81 -5.03 57.02 -12.02
CA ARG A 81 -5.61 58.14 -11.25
C ARG A 81 -4.92 58.33 -9.90
N VAL A 82 -4.61 57.25 -9.19
CA VAL A 82 -3.91 57.29 -7.91
C VAL A 82 -2.49 57.83 -8.10
N LEU A 83 -1.77 57.34 -9.10
CA LEU A 83 -0.39 57.77 -9.40
C LEU A 83 -0.33 59.27 -9.75
N LYS A 84 -1.29 59.78 -10.54
CA LYS A 84 -1.38 61.20 -10.89
C LYS A 84 -1.59 62.10 -9.66
N ARG A 85 -2.35 61.64 -8.65
CA ARG A 85 -2.49 62.35 -7.37
C ARG A 85 -1.20 62.31 -6.56
N GLN A 86 -0.51 61.17 -6.51
CA GLN A 86 0.77 61.03 -5.80
C GLN A 86 1.84 61.97 -6.37
N ILE A 87 1.96 62.07 -7.70
CA ILE A 87 2.90 62.98 -8.36
C ILE A 87 2.59 64.45 -8.01
N ARG A 88 1.30 64.85 -8.04
CA ARG A 88 0.88 66.22 -7.69
C ARG A 88 1.17 66.56 -6.24
N ASN A 89 0.95 65.61 -5.32
CA ASN A 89 1.26 65.77 -3.90
C ASN A 89 2.77 65.79 -3.64
N GLY A 90 3.55 64.96 -4.34
CA GLY A 90 5.01 64.95 -4.28
C GLY A 90 5.62 66.28 -4.73
N ARG A 91 5.12 66.84 -5.84
CA ARG A 91 5.57 68.15 -6.34
C ARG A 91 5.31 69.29 -5.35
N ARG A 92 4.17 69.28 -4.65
CA ARG A 92 3.86 70.27 -3.59
C ARG A 92 4.77 70.14 -2.38
N LYS A 93 5.14 68.92 -1.97
CA LYS A 93 6.08 68.68 -0.87
C LYS A 93 7.50 69.12 -1.24
N TRP A 94 7.93 68.82 -2.47
CA TRP A 94 9.25 69.20 -2.97
C TRP A 94 9.45 70.72 -3.05
N VAL A 95 8.43 71.48 -3.50
CA VAL A 95 8.48 72.95 -3.52
C VAL A 95 8.59 73.54 -2.11
N LYS A 96 8.00 72.90 -1.09
CA LYS A 96 8.14 73.34 0.31
C LYS A 96 9.54 73.08 0.89
N MET A 97 10.16 71.95 0.54
CA MET A 97 11.52 71.58 1.00
C MET A 97 12.65 72.41 0.37
N ILE A 98 12.38 73.21 -0.66
CA ILE A 98 13.42 74.03 -1.32
C ILE A 98 13.49 75.45 -0.74
N SER A 99 12.45 75.92 -0.04
CA SER A 99 12.37 77.32 0.40
C SER A 99 12.70 77.56 1.88
N GLU A 100 12.97 76.53 2.68
CA GLU A 100 13.30 76.64 4.12
C GLU A 100 14.75 76.21 4.41
N ASP A 101 15.39 76.87 5.37
CA ASP A 101 16.76 76.59 5.80
C ASP A 101 16.76 75.36 6.74
N ASP A 102 16.65 74.17 6.13
CA ASP A 102 16.34 72.86 6.74
C ASP A 102 17.32 72.37 7.84
N SER A 103 18.49 73.00 7.99
CA SER A 103 19.55 72.52 8.89
C SER A 103 19.18 72.62 10.38
N LEU A 104 18.40 73.64 10.76
CA LEU A 104 17.94 73.86 12.13
C LEU A 104 16.79 72.92 12.52
N GLU A 105 15.87 72.63 11.60
CA GLU A 105 14.79 71.68 11.84
C GLU A 105 15.31 70.23 11.94
N VAL A 106 16.24 69.83 11.07
CA VAL A 106 16.91 68.53 11.15
C VAL A 106 17.63 68.36 12.48
N ARG A 107 18.30 69.42 12.95
CA ARG A 107 18.97 69.42 14.25
C ARG A 107 17.97 69.19 15.40
N ASN A 108 16.79 69.80 15.33
CA ASN A 108 15.73 69.64 16.33
C ASN A 108 15.04 68.26 16.26
N LEU A 109 14.83 67.71 15.05
CA LEU A 109 14.24 66.38 14.86
C LEU A 109 15.15 65.25 15.35
N LEU A 110 16.47 65.42 15.29
CA LEU A 110 17.47 64.42 15.68
C LEU A 110 18.00 64.59 17.12
N THR A 111 17.36 65.43 17.94
CA THR A 111 17.81 65.76 19.31
C THR A 111 17.99 64.52 20.21
N GLY A 112 17.16 63.49 20.00
CA GLY A 112 17.24 62.22 20.75
C GLY A 112 18.44 61.34 20.41
N ASN A 113 19.14 61.59 19.29
CA ASN A 113 20.20 60.70 18.80
C ASN A 113 21.43 61.49 18.30
N LYS A 114 22.28 61.88 19.27
CA LYS A 114 23.48 62.72 19.06
C LYS A 114 24.43 62.21 17.97
N GLY A 115 24.49 60.89 17.73
CA GLY A 115 25.31 60.30 16.67
C GLY A 115 24.78 60.59 15.26
N MET A 116 23.46 60.47 15.06
CA MET A 116 22.81 60.80 13.79
C MET A 116 22.84 62.30 13.50
N GLN A 117 22.69 63.12 14.55
CA GLN A 117 22.75 64.56 14.45
C GLN A 117 24.11 65.05 13.93
N ARG A 118 25.23 64.48 14.41
CA ARG A 118 26.58 64.80 13.91
C ARG A 118 26.80 64.32 12.48
N LEU A 119 26.30 63.12 12.16
CA LEU A 119 26.48 62.50 10.84
C LEU A 119 25.77 63.29 9.73
N TYR A 120 24.60 63.84 10.04
CA TYR A 120 23.72 64.50 9.07
C TYR A 120 23.82 66.03 9.08
N GLN A 121 24.62 66.62 9.97
CA GLN A 121 24.71 68.07 10.15
C GLN A 121 25.10 68.85 8.88
N THR A 122 25.90 68.25 8.01
CA THR A 122 26.45 68.88 6.79
C THR A 122 25.77 68.42 5.51
N MET A 123 24.77 67.55 5.60
CA MET A 123 24.07 66.98 4.43
C MET A 123 22.76 67.72 4.16
N SER A 124 22.36 67.76 2.89
CA SER A 124 21.03 68.28 2.54
C SER A 124 19.92 67.33 2.98
N LEU A 125 18.72 67.84 3.24
CA LEU A 125 17.58 67.04 3.72
C LEU A 125 17.31 65.81 2.82
N ASN A 126 17.44 65.96 1.50
CA ASN A 126 17.27 64.87 0.54
C ASN A 126 18.31 63.75 0.75
N GLN A 127 19.58 64.10 0.94
CA GLN A 127 20.65 63.13 1.21
C GLN A 127 20.48 62.45 2.57
N ILE A 128 19.97 63.17 3.57
CA ILE A 128 19.68 62.62 4.89
C ILE A 128 18.55 61.59 4.78
N VAL A 129 17.46 61.95 4.10
CA VAL A 129 16.32 61.06 3.86
C VAL A 129 16.75 59.81 3.10
N ASP A 130 17.57 59.95 2.05
CA ASP A 130 18.06 58.80 1.28
C ASP A 130 18.98 57.90 2.11
N ASN A 131 19.89 58.46 2.92
CA ASN A 131 20.74 57.67 3.81
C ASN A 131 19.94 56.95 4.91
N ILE A 132 18.95 57.62 5.50
CA ILE A 132 18.06 57.01 6.49
C ILE A 132 17.23 55.92 5.81
N ASN A 133 16.73 56.14 4.60
CA ASN A 133 15.98 55.14 3.84
C ASN A 133 16.84 53.92 3.50
N GLN A 134 18.08 54.12 3.03
CA GLN A 134 19.02 53.04 2.75
C GLN A 134 19.35 52.24 4.01
N ARG A 135 19.69 52.92 5.13
CA ARG A 135 19.98 52.26 6.41
C ARG A 135 18.76 51.54 6.98
N THR A 136 17.57 52.13 6.83
CA THR A 136 16.33 51.49 7.27
C THR A 136 16.00 50.29 6.38
N PHE A 137 16.27 50.37 5.08
CA PHE A 137 16.10 49.26 4.16
C PHE A 137 17.06 48.11 4.47
N THR A 138 18.34 48.37 4.76
CA THR A 138 19.28 47.32 5.17
C THR A 138 18.86 46.67 6.49
N LEU A 139 18.43 47.46 7.48
CA LEU A 139 17.92 46.93 8.75
C LEU A 139 16.63 46.11 8.58
N ARG A 140 15.71 46.55 7.72
CA ARG A 140 14.49 45.78 7.39
C ARG A 140 14.84 44.48 6.68
N LYS A 141 15.75 44.51 5.70
CA LYS A 141 16.21 43.32 4.99
C LYS A 141 16.88 42.32 5.94
N GLU A 142 17.72 42.79 6.86
CA GLU A 142 18.34 41.92 7.88
C GLU A 142 17.30 41.37 8.86
N ARG A 143 16.33 42.19 9.29
CA ARG A 143 15.20 41.70 10.09
C ARG A 143 14.44 40.61 9.35
N ASP A 144 14.09 40.82 8.08
CA ASP A 144 13.32 39.88 7.28
C ASP A 144 14.12 38.58 7.03
N ARG A 145 15.45 38.68 6.86
CA ARG A 145 16.36 37.53 6.80
C ARG A 145 16.37 36.74 8.12
N LEU A 146 16.40 37.44 9.25
CA LEU A 146 16.36 36.83 10.58
C LEU A 146 15.02 36.19 10.88
N THR A 147 13.89 36.82 10.50
CA THR A 147 12.56 36.24 10.67
C THR A 147 12.40 34.99 9.82
N ALA A 148 12.83 35.01 8.56
CA ALA A 148 12.82 33.82 7.70
C ALA A 148 13.70 32.69 8.27
N ARG A 149 14.88 33.01 8.79
CA ARG A 149 15.75 32.02 9.45
C ARG A 149 15.10 31.42 10.70
N LEU A 150 14.40 32.24 11.49
CA LEU A 150 13.69 31.80 12.70
C LEU A 150 12.48 30.93 12.33
N GLU A 151 11.71 31.31 11.31
CA GLU A 151 10.58 30.51 10.81
C GLU A 151 11.05 29.15 10.29
N ASN A 152 12.14 29.11 9.52
CA ASN A 152 12.73 27.85 9.07
C ASN A 152 13.16 26.98 10.26
N LEU A 153 13.82 27.58 11.27
CA LEU A 153 14.24 26.85 12.46
C LEU A 153 13.05 26.31 13.27
N LYS A 154 11.95 27.06 13.35
CA LYS A 154 10.70 26.59 13.98
C LYS A 154 10.08 25.44 13.18
N ALA A 155 10.03 25.53 11.86
CA ALA A 155 9.51 24.47 11.00
C ALA A 155 10.35 23.19 11.12
N ASP A 156 11.68 23.31 11.15
CA ASP A 156 12.59 22.19 11.37
C ASP A 156 12.40 21.56 12.75
N TYR A 157 12.23 22.39 13.78
CA TYR A 157 11.93 21.93 15.15
C TYR A 157 10.57 21.20 15.22
N GLU A 158 9.52 21.74 14.62
CA GLU A 158 8.22 21.08 14.55
C GLU A 158 8.29 19.75 13.80
N LYS A 159 9.06 19.70 12.70
CA LYS A 159 9.27 18.46 11.95
C LYS A 159 10.01 17.41 12.77
N ALA A 160 11.05 17.82 13.50
CA ALA A 160 11.76 16.94 14.42
C ALA A 160 10.86 16.45 15.57
N LEU A 161 10.00 17.32 16.10
CA LEU A 161 9.04 16.98 17.14
C LEU A 161 7.98 15.97 16.66
N ARG A 162 7.44 16.16 15.44
CA ARG A 162 6.53 15.18 14.81
C ARG A 162 7.24 13.84 14.61
N ALA A 163 8.45 13.84 14.07
CA ALA A 163 9.22 12.61 13.89
C ALA A 163 9.49 11.88 15.21
N LYS A 164 9.82 12.60 16.29
CA LYS A 164 9.95 12.05 17.64
C LYS A 164 8.63 11.41 18.10
N SER A 165 7.52 12.13 17.98
CA SER A 165 6.19 11.62 18.36
C SER A 165 5.80 10.38 17.57
N ASP A 166 6.12 10.32 16.28
CA ASP A 166 5.85 9.15 15.43
C ASP A 166 6.65 7.93 15.89
N ILE A 167 7.91 8.13 16.28
CA ILE A 167 8.77 7.07 16.82
C ILE A 167 8.24 6.61 18.19
N GLU A 168 7.89 7.53 19.08
CA GLU A 168 7.31 7.19 20.39
C GLU A 168 5.98 6.43 20.25
N ASN A 169 5.11 6.86 19.33
CA ASN A 169 3.88 6.15 19.02
C ASN A 169 4.17 4.76 18.43
N ARG A 170 5.17 4.64 17.55
CA ARG A 170 5.57 3.33 17.02
C ARG A 170 6.06 2.41 18.12
N ASN A 171 6.99 2.85 18.96
CA ASN A 171 7.51 2.03 20.05
C ASN A 171 6.39 1.66 21.04
N ARG A 172 5.45 2.57 21.30
CA ARG A 172 4.36 2.33 22.26
C ARG A 172 3.28 1.38 21.73
N TYR A 173 2.96 1.45 20.44
CA TYR A 173 1.81 0.73 19.85
C TYR A 173 2.19 -0.42 18.90
N HIS A 174 3.35 -0.38 18.25
CA HIS A 174 3.78 -1.44 17.33
C HIS A 174 4.58 -2.57 17.99
N ASP A 175 5.31 -2.31 19.09
CA ASP A 175 6.16 -3.33 19.71
C ASP A 175 5.47 -4.19 20.79
N LEU A 176 4.33 -3.75 21.34
CA LEU A 176 3.69 -4.39 22.51
C LEU A 176 2.32 -5.04 22.28
N TYR A 177 1.66 -4.81 21.14
CA TYR A 177 0.37 -5.44 20.85
C TYR A 177 0.32 -5.97 19.42
N VAL A 178 0.52 -7.27 19.26
CA VAL A 178 -0.21 -8.01 18.21
C VAL A 178 -1.69 -7.91 18.61
N LEU A 179 -2.40 -6.90 18.13
CA LEU A 179 -3.83 -6.80 18.38
C LEU A 179 -4.48 -8.08 17.84
N ASP A 180 -5.19 -8.83 18.69
CA ASP A 180 -6.03 -9.96 18.28
C ASP A 180 -6.96 -9.60 17.09
N GLU A 181 -7.31 -8.33 16.99
CA GLU A 181 -8.08 -7.74 15.89
C GLU A 181 -7.37 -7.84 14.53
N GLN A 182 -6.03 -7.74 14.48
CA GLN A 182 -5.28 -7.94 13.23
C GLN A 182 -5.30 -9.41 12.80
N PHE A 183 -5.18 -10.35 13.74
CA PHE A 183 -5.31 -11.78 13.44
C PHE A 183 -6.73 -12.12 12.95
N LYS A 184 -7.76 -11.61 13.64
CA LYS A 184 -9.16 -11.74 13.22
C LYS A 184 -9.40 -11.10 11.85
N SER A 185 -8.83 -9.92 11.60
CA SER A 185 -8.91 -9.23 10.30
C SER A 185 -8.26 -10.04 9.19
N TYR A 186 -7.08 -10.62 9.45
CA TYR A 186 -6.39 -11.50 8.51
C TYR A 186 -7.21 -12.75 8.18
N GLU A 187 -7.80 -13.40 9.20
CA GLU A 187 -8.68 -14.55 9.03
C GLU A 187 -9.93 -14.20 8.19
N LYS A 188 -10.59 -13.08 8.49
CA LYS A 188 -11.73 -12.58 7.71
C LYS A 188 -11.34 -12.23 6.28
N LYS A 189 -10.15 -11.66 6.06
CA LYS A 189 -9.62 -11.37 4.72
C LYS A 189 -9.36 -12.65 3.94
N LYS A 190 -8.81 -13.68 4.57
CA LYS A 190 -8.62 -15.01 3.96
C LYS A 190 -9.96 -15.65 3.57
N LEU A 191 -10.96 -15.57 4.45
CA LEU A 191 -12.34 -16.01 4.18
C LEU A 191 -12.96 -15.23 3.00
N LEU A 192 -12.74 -13.91 2.93
CA LEU A 192 -13.25 -13.07 1.85
C LEU A 192 -12.61 -13.42 0.50
N VAL A 193 -11.29 -13.65 0.47
CA VAL A 193 -10.59 -14.12 -0.73
C VAL A 193 -11.12 -15.50 -1.16
N ASN A 194 -11.33 -16.43 -0.22
CA ASN A 194 -11.93 -17.73 -0.53
C ASN A 194 -13.34 -17.56 -1.14
N SER A 195 -14.19 -16.74 -0.53
CA SER A 195 -15.52 -16.42 -1.08
C SER A 195 -15.46 -15.78 -2.47
N GLN A 196 -14.49 -14.90 -2.74
CA GLN A 196 -14.28 -14.33 -4.07
C GLN A 196 -13.85 -15.39 -5.10
N THR A 197 -12.94 -16.30 -4.73
CA THR A 197 -12.55 -17.41 -5.62
C THR A 197 -13.73 -18.33 -5.92
N ARG A 198 -14.57 -18.63 -4.92
CA ARG A 198 -15.83 -19.38 -5.10
C ARG A 198 -16.80 -18.64 -6.01
N LEU A 199 -16.96 -17.34 -5.84
CA LEU A 199 -17.83 -16.52 -6.71
C LEU A 199 -17.31 -16.50 -8.14
N ALA A 200 -16.00 -16.39 -8.35
CA ALA A 200 -15.38 -16.46 -9.67
C ALA A 200 -15.63 -17.83 -10.32
N ALA A 201 -15.45 -18.93 -9.57
CA ALA A 201 -15.77 -20.27 -10.03
C ALA A 201 -17.25 -20.40 -10.40
N ILE A 202 -18.18 -19.92 -9.56
CA ILE A 202 -19.61 -19.93 -9.85
C ILE A 202 -19.93 -19.11 -11.11
N LYS A 203 -19.31 -17.94 -11.30
CA LYS A 203 -19.48 -17.14 -12.52
C LYS A 203 -18.97 -17.87 -13.75
N THR A 204 -17.82 -18.55 -13.67
CA THR A 204 -17.30 -19.36 -14.78
C THR A 204 -18.22 -20.54 -15.11
N ILE A 205 -18.75 -21.21 -14.08
CA ILE A 205 -19.72 -22.31 -14.23
C ILE A 205 -21.01 -21.78 -14.86
N ASN A 206 -21.56 -20.67 -14.38
CA ASN A 206 -22.76 -20.07 -14.95
C ASN A 206 -22.53 -19.62 -16.40
N GLY A 207 -21.37 -19.04 -16.71
CA GLY A 207 -20.97 -18.72 -18.08
C GLY A 207 -20.87 -19.97 -18.96
N SER A 208 -20.37 -21.09 -18.43
CA SER A 208 -20.35 -22.37 -19.16
C SER A 208 -21.76 -22.92 -19.40
N TYR A 209 -22.65 -22.86 -18.40
CA TYR A 209 -24.05 -23.26 -18.56
C TYR A 209 -24.79 -22.39 -19.57
N GLN A 210 -24.58 -21.08 -19.57
CA GLN A 210 -25.16 -20.18 -20.57
C GLN A 210 -24.69 -20.53 -21.99
N LYS A 211 -23.40 -20.87 -22.16
CA LYS A 211 -22.88 -21.35 -23.44
C LYS A 211 -23.51 -22.68 -23.85
N ILE A 212 -23.64 -23.63 -22.92
CA ILE A 212 -24.31 -24.92 -23.19
C ILE A 212 -25.77 -24.68 -23.61
N ILE A 213 -26.50 -23.83 -22.89
CA ILE A 213 -27.90 -23.49 -23.24
C ILE A 213 -27.97 -22.83 -24.61
N ALA A 214 -27.03 -21.94 -24.95
CA ALA A 214 -26.98 -21.31 -26.26
C ALA A 214 -26.69 -22.32 -27.38
N ILE A 215 -25.77 -23.26 -27.16
CA ILE A 215 -25.49 -24.37 -28.10
C ILE A 215 -26.74 -25.25 -28.23
N LEU A 216 -27.38 -25.64 -27.13
CA LEU A 216 -28.59 -26.48 -27.20
C LEU A 216 -29.75 -25.79 -27.93
N ARG A 217 -29.94 -24.48 -27.73
CA ARG A 217 -30.94 -23.70 -28.49
C ARG A 217 -30.56 -23.56 -29.96
N TYR A 218 -29.28 -23.48 -30.27
CA TYR A 218 -28.81 -23.47 -31.65
C TYR A 218 -29.05 -24.84 -32.29
N ASP A 219 -28.71 -25.92 -31.60
CA ASP A 219 -28.96 -27.32 -32.01
C ASP A 219 -30.46 -27.60 -32.24
N GLU A 220 -31.33 -27.06 -31.39
CA GLU A 220 -32.80 -27.13 -31.54
C GLU A 220 -33.27 -26.60 -32.89
N ILE A 221 -32.66 -25.51 -33.38
CA ILE A 221 -32.96 -24.93 -34.69
C ILE A 221 -32.57 -25.88 -35.84
N PHE A 222 -31.62 -26.81 -35.63
CA PHE A 222 -31.27 -27.82 -36.64
C PHE A 222 -32.17 -29.06 -36.59
N TYR A 223 -32.63 -29.46 -35.41
CA TYR A 223 -33.48 -30.64 -35.29
C TYR A 223 -34.90 -30.41 -35.82
N GLU A 224 -35.45 -29.20 -35.67
CA GLU A 224 -36.81 -28.90 -36.12
C GLU A 224 -37.01 -29.03 -37.65
N PRO A 225 -36.10 -28.53 -38.52
CA PRO A 225 -36.15 -28.78 -39.96
C PRO A 225 -36.01 -30.26 -40.33
N ILE A 226 -35.18 -31.02 -39.60
CA ILE A 226 -34.98 -32.46 -39.83
C ILE A 226 -36.27 -33.22 -39.51
N LEU A 227 -36.87 -32.96 -38.34
CA LEU A 227 -38.13 -33.59 -37.94
C LEU A 227 -39.28 -33.24 -38.90
N ASN A 228 -39.40 -31.97 -39.28
CA ASN A 228 -40.39 -31.53 -40.26
C ASN A 228 -40.17 -32.14 -41.65
N SER A 229 -38.93 -32.46 -42.04
CA SER A 229 -38.64 -33.18 -43.28
C SER A 229 -39.02 -34.65 -43.19
N LEU A 230 -38.73 -35.31 -42.05
CA LEU A 230 -39.10 -36.69 -41.81
C LEU A 230 -40.62 -36.88 -41.74
N ASP A 231 -41.36 -35.95 -41.13
CA ASP A 231 -42.83 -35.97 -41.12
C ASP A 231 -43.40 -35.88 -42.54
N LYS A 232 -42.80 -35.03 -43.40
CA LYS A 232 -43.18 -34.95 -44.81
C LYS A 232 -42.87 -36.23 -45.57
N ASP A 233 -41.71 -36.85 -45.31
CA ASP A 233 -41.36 -38.14 -45.91
C ASP A 233 -42.32 -39.26 -45.46
N ILE A 234 -42.72 -39.27 -44.19
CA ILE A 234 -43.72 -40.22 -43.66
C ILE A 234 -45.07 -40.01 -44.35
N LEU A 235 -45.50 -38.76 -44.52
CA LEU A 235 -46.72 -38.45 -45.27
C LEU A 235 -46.61 -38.89 -46.72
N ASP A 236 -45.49 -38.64 -47.40
CA ASP A 236 -45.27 -39.08 -48.77
C ASP A 236 -45.32 -40.62 -48.87
N GLN A 237 -44.69 -41.34 -47.93
CA GLN A 237 -44.78 -42.79 -47.83
C GLN A 237 -46.22 -43.28 -47.63
N GLU A 238 -47.00 -42.62 -46.78
CA GLU A 238 -48.42 -42.94 -46.59
C GLU A 238 -49.21 -42.76 -47.90
N HIS A 239 -48.95 -41.68 -48.65
CA HIS A 239 -49.58 -41.45 -49.95
C HIS A 239 -49.15 -42.50 -50.99
N PHE A 240 -47.88 -42.91 -51.00
CA PHE A 240 -47.40 -44.00 -51.85
C PHE A 240 -48.08 -45.32 -51.51
N ILE A 241 -48.22 -45.66 -50.23
CA ILE A 241 -48.91 -46.88 -49.78
C ILE A 241 -50.38 -46.85 -50.21
N LYS A 242 -51.08 -45.73 -50.00
CA LYS A 242 -52.48 -45.56 -50.45
C LYS A 242 -52.60 -45.71 -51.98
N HIS A 243 -51.68 -45.13 -52.74
CA HIS A 243 -51.66 -45.25 -54.20
C HIS A 243 -51.39 -46.70 -54.66
N ILE A 244 -50.43 -47.39 -54.04
CA ILE A 244 -50.15 -48.82 -54.29
C ILE A 244 -51.37 -49.67 -53.96
N LEU A 245 -52.04 -49.43 -52.83
CA LEU A 245 -53.26 -50.15 -52.45
C LEU A 245 -54.41 -49.91 -53.45
N HIS A 246 -54.55 -48.66 -53.93
CA HIS A 246 -55.55 -48.31 -54.94
C HIS A 246 -55.30 -49.02 -56.28
N LEU A 247 -54.04 -49.13 -56.72
CA LEU A 247 -53.67 -49.87 -57.93
C LEU A 247 -53.70 -51.39 -57.74
N GLY A 248 -53.30 -51.86 -56.55
CA GLY A 248 -53.19 -53.27 -56.21
C GLY A 248 -54.54 -53.94 -55.98
N SER A 249 -55.52 -53.24 -55.40
CA SER A 249 -56.84 -53.83 -55.09
C SER A 249 -57.59 -54.30 -56.35
N PRO A 250 -57.67 -53.53 -57.45
CA PRO A 250 -58.24 -54.01 -58.71
C PRO A 250 -57.44 -55.15 -59.34
N ALA A 251 -56.10 -55.12 -59.24
CA ALA A 251 -55.25 -56.19 -59.77
C ALA A 251 -55.44 -57.50 -59.01
N ILE A 252 -55.58 -57.44 -57.68
CA ILE A 252 -55.88 -58.58 -56.82
C ILE A 252 -57.30 -59.10 -57.10
N ALA A 253 -58.28 -58.21 -57.26
CA ALA A 253 -59.63 -58.60 -57.65
C ALA A 253 -59.63 -59.34 -59.00
N ARG A 254 -58.94 -58.80 -60.02
CA ARG A 254 -58.76 -59.46 -61.31
C ARG A 254 -58.03 -60.81 -61.20
N PHE A 255 -56.99 -60.89 -60.38
CA PHE A 255 -56.29 -62.15 -60.14
C PHE A 255 -57.21 -63.17 -59.45
N SER A 256 -58.03 -62.75 -58.50
CA SER A 256 -59.00 -63.62 -57.82
C SER A 256 -60.07 -64.13 -58.78
N GLU A 257 -60.62 -63.28 -59.66
CA GLU A 257 -61.54 -63.67 -60.73
C GLU A 257 -60.89 -64.71 -61.65
N LEU A 258 -59.66 -64.44 -62.13
CA LEU A 258 -58.91 -65.39 -62.96
C LEU A 258 -58.69 -66.73 -62.23
N SER A 259 -58.34 -66.69 -60.94
CA SER A 259 -58.07 -67.89 -60.15
C SER A 259 -59.33 -68.73 -59.93
N GLU A 260 -60.49 -68.10 -59.74
CA GLU A 260 -61.77 -68.82 -59.68
C GLU A 260 -62.13 -69.43 -61.03
N ASP A 261 -61.89 -68.71 -62.13
CA ASP A 261 -62.11 -69.23 -63.48
C ASP A 261 -61.20 -70.41 -63.79
N PHE A 262 -59.93 -70.35 -63.40
CA PHE A 262 -59.01 -71.49 -63.47
C PHE A 262 -59.52 -72.67 -62.62
N ARG A 263 -60.02 -72.41 -61.40
CA ARG A 263 -60.57 -73.47 -60.53
C ARG A 263 -61.80 -74.11 -61.15
N LYS A 264 -62.72 -73.33 -61.72
CA LYS A 264 -63.90 -73.83 -62.45
C LYS A 264 -63.49 -74.67 -63.66
N GLN A 265 -62.51 -74.22 -64.45
CA GLN A 265 -61.97 -75.00 -65.56
C GLN A 265 -61.34 -76.31 -65.10
N GLN A 266 -60.61 -76.30 -63.98
CA GLN A 266 -60.00 -77.50 -63.41
C GLN A 266 -61.05 -78.49 -62.86
N GLU A 267 -62.12 -77.99 -62.22
CA GLU A 267 -63.26 -78.83 -61.81
C GLU A 267 -64.00 -79.42 -63.01
N MET A 268 -64.21 -78.65 -64.07
CA MET A 268 -64.81 -79.16 -65.31
C MET A 268 -63.92 -80.21 -65.98
N ALA A 269 -62.59 -80.01 -65.98
CA ALA A 269 -61.63 -81.00 -66.45
C ALA A 269 -61.64 -82.28 -65.57
N ARG A 270 -61.73 -82.14 -64.24
CA ARG A 270 -61.90 -83.26 -63.30
C ARG A 270 -63.21 -84.02 -63.52
N LYS A 271 -64.33 -83.32 -63.72
CA LYS A 271 -65.62 -83.96 -64.03
C LYS A 271 -65.57 -84.69 -65.37
N ARG A 272 -64.95 -84.10 -66.40
CA ARG A 272 -64.75 -84.76 -67.71
C ARG A 272 -63.86 -86.00 -67.61
N THR A 273 -62.76 -85.92 -66.86
CA THR A 273 -61.86 -87.07 -66.65
C THR A 273 -62.55 -88.16 -65.83
N LEU A 274 -63.29 -87.83 -64.76
CA LEU A 274 -64.07 -88.79 -64.00
C LEU A 274 -65.14 -89.48 -64.85
N ALA A 275 -65.91 -88.72 -65.64
CA ALA A 275 -66.88 -89.28 -66.57
C ALA A 275 -66.23 -90.22 -67.61
N MET A 276 -65.05 -89.85 -68.11
CA MET A 276 -64.27 -90.71 -69.03
C MET A 276 -63.77 -91.98 -68.33
N THR A 277 -63.29 -91.87 -67.08
CA THR A 277 -62.89 -93.05 -66.30
C THR A 277 -64.06 -93.95 -65.96
N GLU A 278 -65.25 -93.42 -65.67
CA GLU A 278 -66.47 -94.21 -65.47
C GLU A 278 -66.93 -94.91 -66.75
N LEU A 279 -66.75 -94.29 -67.91
CA LEU A 279 -67.02 -94.92 -69.20
C LEU A 279 -66.04 -96.09 -69.45
N VAL A 280 -64.75 -95.87 -69.15
CA VAL A 280 -63.71 -96.90 -69.28
C VAL A 280 -63.91 -98.04 -68.29
N THR A 281 -64.33 -97.77 -67.04
CA THR A 281 -64.62 -98.83 -66.05
C THR A 281 -65.87 -99.63 -66.39
N LYS A 282 -66.92 -99.00 -66.93
CA LYS A 282 -68.11 -99.70 -67.47
C LYS A 282 -67.80 -100.56 -68.71
N LEU A 283 -66.84 -100.15 -69.54
CA LEU A 283 -66.33 -100.97 -70.65
C LEU A 283 -65.48 -102.15 -70.14
N ARG A 284 -64.80 -102.01 -68.99
CA ARG A 284 -63.92 -103.03 -68.40
C ARG A 284 -64.66 -104.09 -67.59
N SER A 285 -65.87 -103.82 -67.10
CA SER A 285 -66.68 -104.77 -66.30
C SER A 285 -67.61 -105.69 -67.13
N SER A 286 -67.65 -105.54 -68.46
CA SER A 286 -68.49 -106.32 -69.38
C SER A 286 -67.82 -107.59 -69.94
N ASN A 287 -66.50 -107.78 -69.77
CA ASN A 287 -65.78 -108.91 -70.36
C ASN A 287 -65.04 -109.79 -69.34
N LYS A 288 -65.68 -110.94 -69.08
CA LYS A 288 -65.13 -112.27 -68.74
C LYS A 288 -64.67 -112.54 -67.30
N ARG A 289 -65.52 -113.34 -66.65
CA ARG A 289 -65.13 -114.58 -65.93
C ARG A 289 -64.32 -115.50 -66.86
N SER A 290 -63.13 -115.91 -66.45
CA SER A 290 -62.69 -117.33 -66.47
C SER A 290 -61.33 -117.46 -65.77
N SER A 291 -61.34 -118.28 -64.73
CA SER A 291 -60.21 -118.74 -63.95
C SER A 291 -59.24 -119.64 -64.71
N LEU A 292 -58.05 -119.79 -64.12
CA LEU A 292 -57.04 -120.87 -64.23
C LEU A 292 -55.79 -120.47 -65.01
N PHE A 293 -54.72 -120.13 -64.29
CA PHE A 293 -53.49 -120.93 -64.24
C PHE A 293 -52.46 -120.34 -63.25
N GLN A 294 -51.88 -121.25 -62.47
CA GLN A 294 -50.52 -121.25 -61.91
C GLN A 294 -50.09 -120.24 -60.83
N THR A 295 -50.20 -120.73 -59.59
CA THR A 295 -49.09 -120.99 -58.65
C THR A 295 -47.69 -120.46 -58.97
N LEU A 296 -47.08 -119.88 -57.91
CA LEU A 296 -45.65 -119.81 -57.59
C LEU A 296 -44.77 -118.82 -58.38
N ARG A 297 -44.61 -117.60 -57.84
CA ARG A 297 -43.30 -117.18 -57.32
C ARG A 297 -43.42 -115.98 -56.37
N ASN A 298 -42.91 -116.18 -55.17
CA ASN A 298 -42.63 -115.18 -54.15
C ASN A 298 -41.45 -114.28 -54.53
N VAL A 299 -41.20 -113.28 -53.67
CA VAL A 299 -40.05 -112.35 -53.54
C VAL A 299 -40.39 -110.98 -54.17
N ASP A 300 -40.69 -109.90 -53.44
CA ASP A 300 -40.41 -109.54 -52.05
C ASP A 300 -41.53 -108.71 -51.42
N GLY A 301 -41.74 -108.98 -50.13
CA GLY A 301 -42.65 -108.29 -49.25
C GLY A 301 -42.17 -106.89 -48.89
N GLY A 302 -43.14 -106.04 -48.55
CA GLY A 302 -42.89 -104.76 -47.95
C GLY A 302 -42.65 -104.83 -46.44
N HIS A 303 -42.76 -103.62 -45.88
CA HIS A 303 -42.92 -103.26 -44.46
C HIS A 303 -41.63 -102.89 -43.74
N LYS A 304 -41.45 -101.61 -43.44
CA LYS A 304 -42.01 -100.89 -42.28
C LYS A 304 -41.68 -101.60 -40.96
N GLY A 305 -40.76 -100.98 -40.23
CA GLY A 305 -40.94 -100.72 -38.80
C GLY A 305 -40.27 -101.69 -37.83
N GLY A 306 -39.05 -101.34 -37.40
CA GLY A 306 -38.63 -101.39 -36.00
C GLY A 306 -38.25 -102.74 -35.39
N SER A 307 -36.96 -102.93 -35.09
CA SER A 307 -36.45 -102.99 -33.71
C SER A 307 -34.93 -103.23 -33.70
N HIS A 308 -34.32 -102.80 -32.61
CA HIS A 308 -32.91 -102.68 -32.28
C HIS A 308 -32.04 -103.96 -32.32
N LYS A 309 -30.73 -103.68 -32.48
CA LYS A 309 -29.51 -104.37 -32.00
C LYS A 309 -28.86 -105.43 -32.91
N ALA A 310 -27.78 -105.02 -33.57
CA ALA A 310 -26.51 -105.74 -33.53
C ALA A 310 -25.35 -104.74 -33.66
N ALA A 311 -24.38 -104.86 -32.76
CA ALA A 311 -23.17 -104.06 -32.72
C ALA A 311 -22.31 -104.34 -33.97
N ILE A 312 -22.29 -103.40 -34.91
CA ILE A 312 -21.30 -103.36 -35.98
C ILE A 312 -20.14 -102.53 -35.44
N LYS A 313 -19.09 -103.21 -34.96
CA LYS A 313 -17.75 -102.63 -34.90
C LYS A 313 -17.42 -102.15 -36.31
N SER A 314 -17.34 -100.85 -36.53
CA SER A 314 -16.78 -100.29 -37.75
C SER A 314 -15.26 -100.54 -37.74
N PRO A 315 -14.71 -101.33 -38.67
CA PRO A 315 -13.31 -101.16 -39.05
C PRO A 315 -13.25 -99.91 -39.95
N PHE A 316 -12.16 -99.15 -39.90
CA PHE A 316 -11.89 -97.93 -40.67
C PHE A 316 -12.35 -96.59 -40.06
N VAL A 317 -11.75 -96.22 -38.91
CA VAL A 317 -11.38 -94.81 -38.67
C VAL A 317 -9.91 -94.68 -39.08
N ARG A 318 -9.65 -94.34 -40.35
CA ARG A 318 -8.35 -93.76 -40.71
C ARG A 318 -8.41 -92.29 -40.28
N GLU A 319 -7.54 -91.89 -39.37
CA GLU A 319 -7.29 -90.47 -39.14
C GLU A 319 -6.74 -89.88 -40.44
N THR A 320 -7.49 -89.00 -41.09
CA THR A 320 -6.98 -88.24 -42.24
C THR A 320 -5.82 -87.36 -41.78
N ILE A 321 -4.82 -87.12 -42.62
CA ILE A 321 -3.68 -86.21 -42.30
C ILE A 321 -4.20 -84.86 -41.76
N SER A 322 -5.30 -84.35 -42.31
CA SER A 322 -5.99 -83.15 -41.83
C SER A 322 -6.49 -83.24 -40.37
N MET A 323 -7.00 -84.39 -39.93
CA MET A 323 -7.40 -84.58 -38.53
C MET A 323 -6.20 -84.68 -37.59
N LEU A 324 -5.08 -85.26 -38.04
CA LEU A 324 -3.85 -85.31 -37.26
C LEU A 324 -3.27 -83.90 -37.06
N VAL A 325 -3.21 -83.10 -38.15
CA VAL A 325 -2.79 -81.69 -38.11
C VAL A 325 -3.69 -80.88 -37.18
N MET A 326 -5.02 -81.03 -37.30
CA MET A 326 -5.97 -80.35 -36.44
C MET A 326 -5.81 -80.76 -34.96
N LYS A 327 -5.52 -82.03 -34.66
CA LYS A 327 -5.22 -82.48 -33.29
C LYS A 327 -3.92 -81.89 -32.75
N THR A 328 -2.88 -81.76 -33.57
CA THR A 328 -1.62 -81.14 -33.15
C THR A 328 -1.79 -79.63 -32.92
N GLU A 329 -2.55 -78.94 -33.77
CA GLU A 329 -2.87 -77.52 -33.60
C GLU A 329 -3.76 -77.30 -32.37
N LEU A 330 -4.75 -78.17 -32.13
CA LEU A 330 -5.58 -78.09 -30.93
C LEU A 330 -4.76 -78.30 -29.64
N LYS A 331 -3.79 -79.22 -29.64
CA LYS A 331 -2.88 -79.39 -28.50
C LYS A 331 -2.00 -78.16 -28.27
N ALA A 332 -1.45 -77.57 -29.33
CA ALA A 332 -0.67 -76.33 -29.24
C ALA A 332 -1.52 -75.15 -28.74
N ILE A 333 -2.76 -75.03 -29.19
CA ILE A 333 -3.73 -74.05 -28.70
C ILE A 333 -4.06 -74.31 -27.22
N GLU A 334 -4.22 -75.57 -26.81
CA GLU A 334 -4.50 -75.91 -25.41
C GLU A 334 -3.31 -75.57 -24.49
N GLU A 335 -2.08 -75.81 -24.94
CA GLU A 335 -0.86 -75.43 -24.21
C GLU A 335 -0.71 -73.91 -24.09
N THR A 336 -0.99 -73.16 -25.16
CA THR A 336 -0.95 -71.69 -25.12
C THR A 336 -2.04 -71.13 -24.20
N ILE A 337 -3.25 -71.70 -24.23
CA ILE A 337 -4.33 -71.32 -23.30
C ILE A 337 -3.93 -71.62 -21.85
N LYS A 338 -3.27 -72.76 -21.56
CA LYS A 338 -2.75 -73.07 -20.20
C LYS A 338 -1.70 -72.06 -19.75
N LYS A 339 -0.76 -71.68 -20.63
CA LYS A 339 0.26 -70.65 -20.35
C LYS A 339 -0.38 -69.29 -20.05
N ILE A 340 -1.35 -68.87 -20.87
CA ILE A 340 -2.06 -67.59 -20.68
C ILE A 340 -2.91 -67.62 -19.40
N LYS A 341 -3.57 -68.74 -19.11
CA LYS A 341 -4.35 -68.94 -17.88
C LYS A 341 -3.48 -68.82 -16.63
N PHE A 342 -2.25 -69.33 -16.68
CA PHE A 342 -1.27 -69.17 -15.60
C PHE A 342 -0.81 -67.71 -15.46
N ALA A 343 -0.42 -67.06 -16.57
CA ALA A 343 0.04 -65.67 -16.57
C ALA A 343 -1.03 -64.67 -16.09
N THR A 344 -2.31 -64.96 -16.35
CA THR A 344 -3.46 -64.10 -15.98
C THR A 344 -4.15 -64.53 -14.68
N PHE A 345 -3.67 -65.59 -14.02
CA PHE A 345 -4.23 -66.20 -12.80
C PHE A 345 -5.74 -66.48 -12.87
N CYS A 346 -6.26 -66.92 -14.03
CA CYS A 346 -7.69 -67.16 -14.25
C CYS A 346 -8.09 -68.62 -13.96
N SER A 347 -9.28 -68.84 -13.37
CA SER A 347 -9.80 -70.20 -13.11
C SER A 347 -10.55 -70.80 -14.32
N LYS A 348 -11.21 -69.96 -15.12
CA LYS A 348 -11.89 -70.32 -16.38
C LYS A 348 -11.24 -69.63 -17.58
N SER A 349 -11.25 -70.28 -18.75
CA SER A 349 -10.66 -69.74 -19.99
C SER A 349 -11.45 -68.57 -20.58
N THR A 350 -12.76 -68.48 -20.31
CA THR A 350 -13.64 -67.39 -20.75
C THR A 350 -13.29 -66.04 -20.14
N ASP A 351 -12.67 -66.05 -18.96
CA ASP A 351 -12.45 -64.84 -18.16
C ASP A 351 -11.10 -64.19 -18.48
N ILE A 352 -10.25 -64.87 -19.27
CA ILE A 352 -8.91 -64.42 -19.68
C ILE A 352 -8.98 -63.08 -20.41
N TYR A 353 -9.89 -62.93 -21.38
CA TYR A 353 -9.97 -61.73 -22.21
C TYR A 353 -10.39 -60.49 -21.41
N GLN A 354 -11.42 -60.62 -20.57
CA GLN A 354 -11.91 -59.52 -19.73
C GLN A 354 -10.83 -59.05 -18.75
N ARG A 355 -10.08 -59.99 -18.16
CA ARG A 355 -9.02 -59.66 -17.21
C ARG A 355 -7.79 -59.06 -17.88
N MET A 356 -7.39 -59.56 -19.06
CA MET A 356 -6.33 -58.94 -19.85
C MET A 356 -6.69 -57.52 -20.25
N ARG A 357 -7.93 -57.28 -20.70
CA ARG A 357 -8.41 -55.93 -21.02
C ARG A 357 -8.35 -55.00 -19.81
N GLY A 358 -8.84 -55.46 -18.66
CA GLY A 358 -8.75 -54.70 -17.41
C GLY A 358 -7.31 -54.45 -16.94
N GLN A 359 -6.40 -55.41 -17.12
CA GLN A 359 -4.97 -55.24 -16.82
C GLN A 359 -4.30 -54.24 -17.76
N VAL A 360 -4.65 -54.22 -19.04
CA VAL A 360 -4.14 -53.22 -20.00
C VAL A 360 -4.61 -51.81 -19.62
N GLU A 361 -5.89 -51.66 -19.29
CA GLU A 361 -6.46 -50.38 -18.84
C GLU A 361 -5.82 -49.93 -17.51
N TYR A 362 -5.64 -50.83 -16.55
CA TYR A 362 -4.96 -50.56 -15.28
C TYR A 362 -3.50 -50.15 -15.48
N ASN A 363 -2.76 -50.87 -16.34
CA ASN A 363 -1.37 -50.55 -16.65
C ASN A 363 -1.23 -49.20 -17.37
N TYR A 364 -2.17 -48.86 -18.25
CA TYR A 364 -2.22 -47.54 -18.88
C TYR A 364 -2.43 -46.43 -17.84
N GLN A 365 -3.38 -46.61 -16.91
CA GLN A 365 -3.60 -45.67 -15.82
C GLN A 365 -2.39 -45.57 -14.86
N LEU A 366 -1.69 -46.68 -14.63
CA LEU A 366 -0.48 -46.71 -13.81
C LEU A 366 0.67 -45.95 -14.48
N ARG A 367 0.89 -46.17 -15.78
CA ARG A 367 1.89 -45.42 -16.57
C ARG A 367 1.61 -43.92 -16.55
N LYS A 368 0.36 -43.52 -16.73
CA LYS A 368 -0.04 -42.11 -16.66
C LYS A 368 0.18 -41.50 -15.26
N ARG A 369 -0.01 -42.29 -14.19
CA ARG A 369 0.32 -41.86 -12.82
C ARG A 369 1.82 -41.69 -12.64
N LEU A 370 2.63 -42.65 -13.08
CA LEU A 370 4.09 -42.55 -13.03
C LEU A 370 4.61 -41.33 -13.79
N GLU A 371 4.10 -41.06 -15.00
CA GLU A 371 4.49 -39.88 -15.78
C GLU A 371 4.12 -38.56 -15.07
N ASN A 372 2.95 -38.51 -14.43
CA ASN A 372 2.57 -37.35 -13.61
C ASN A 372 3.46 -37.19 -12.36
N ASP A 373 3.85 -38.30 -11.74
CA ASP A 373 4.75 -38.30 -10.57
C ASP A 373 6.17 -37.85 -10.97
N ASP A 374 6.66 -38.29 -12.14
CA ASP A 374 7.94 -37.86 -12.72
C ASP A 374 7.94 -36.34 -13.02
N LEU A 375 6.89 -35.83 -13.67
CA LEU A 375 6.70 -34.39 -13.86
C LEU A 375 6.62 -33.64 -12.52
N GLY A 376 6.02 -34.25 -11.50
CA GLY A 376 5.98 -33.72 -10.14
C GLY A 376 7.37 -33.63 -9.49
N LEU A 377 8.20 -34.64 -9.69
CA LEU A 377 9.59 -34.68 -9.22
C LEU A 377 10.46 -33.63 -9.93
N GLU A 378 10.37 -33.50 -11.25
CA GLU A 378 11.07 -32.46 -12.01
C GLU A 378 10.66 -31.05 -11.58
N ALA A 379 9.35 -30.84 -11.37
CA ALA A 379 8.84 -29.57 -10.84
C ALA A 379 9.33 -29.29 -9.40
N LEU A 380 9.54 -30.32 -8.59
CA LEU A 380 10.09 -30.16 -7.24
C LEU A 380 11.59 -29.85 -7.31
N GLU A 381 12.35 -30.54 -8.16
CA GLU A 381 13.79 -30.30 -8.33
C GLU A 381 14.07 -28.88 -8.82
N THR A 382 13.29 -28.39 -9.80
CA THR A 382 13.37 -27.00 -10.26
C THR A 382 13.03 -26.01 -9.15
N LYS A 383 12.01 -26.27 -8.33
CA LYS A 383 11.70 -25.44 -7.15
C LYS A 383 12.84 -25.42 -6.13
N VAL A 384 13.48 -26.56 -5.87
CA VAL A 384 14.63 -26.64 -4.96
C VAL A 384 15.81 -25.82 -5.50
N LYS A 385 16.10 -25.90 -6.81
CA LYS A 385 17.13 -25.07 -7.46
C LYS A 385 16.81 -23.58 -7.39
N CYS A 386 15.56 -23.18 -7.63
CA CYS A 386 15.14 -21.79 -7.47
C CYS A 386 15.26 -21.31 -6.01
N ALA A 387 14.89 -22.16 -5.05
CA ALA A 387 15.00 -21.85 -3.63
C ALA A 387 16.48 -21.72 -3.18
N SER A 388 17.39 -22.55 -3.69
CA SER A 388 18.82 -22.42 -3.40
C SER A 388 19.38 -21.12 -3.96
N VAL A 389 19.05 -20.76 -5.21
CA VAL A 389 19.46 -19.47 -5.80
C VAL A 389 18.91 -18.30 -5.01
N LEU A 390 17.64 -18.33 -4.61
CA LEU A 390 17.04 -17.29 -3.77
C LEU A 390 17.71 -17.19 -2.40
N ARG A 391 18.05 -18.34 -1.79
CA ARG A 391 18.75 -18.38 -0.51
C ARG A 391 20.13 -17.73 -0.64
N ASP A 392 20.88 -18.03 -1.70
CA ASP A 392 22.22 -17.49 -1.91
C ASP A 392 22.14 -15.97 -2.19
N VAL A 393 21.18 -15.50 -3.01
CA VAL A 393 20.91 -14.07 -3.23
C VAL A 393 20.51 -13.34 -1.95
N LEU A 394 19.74 -14.00 -1.06
CA LEU A 394 19.36 -13.42 0.23
C LEU A 394 20.54 -13.34 1.19
N ILE A 395 21.41 -14.36 1.22
CA ILE A 395 22.62 -14.36 2.04
C ILE A 395 23.52 -13.19 1.61
N ASP A 396 23.76 -13.02 0.31
CA ASP A 396 24.61 -11.95 -0.24
C ASP A 396 24.03 -10.54 0.01
N ASN A 397 22.72 -10.37 -0.11
CA ASN A 397 22.08 -9.06 0.12
C ASN A 397 21.99 -8.68 1.60
N ILE A 398 21.81 -9.65 2.50
CA ILE A 398 21.77 -9.39 3.96
C ILE A 398 23.15 -8.98 4.48
N THR A 399 24.23 -9.59 3.96
CA THR A 399 25.60 -9.24 4.39
C THR A 399 26.00 -7.84 3.95
N ASP A 400 25.71 -7.45 2.71
CA ASP A 400 26.14 -6.15 2.17
C ASP A 400 25.39 -4.97 2.78
N GLU A 401 24.05 -5.05 2.87
CA GLU A 401 23.26 -4.03 3.54
C GLU A 401 23.49 -4.01 5.06
N GLY A 402 23.69 -5.19 5.66
CA GLY A 402 24.04 -5.35 7.07
C GLY A 402 25.35 -4.65 7.42
N ASP A 403 26.39 -4.87 6.63
CA ASP A 403 27.70 -4.24 6.80
C ASP A 403 27.66 -2.73 6.56
N ARG A 404 26.90 -2.27 5.57
CA ARG A 404 26.68 -0.83 5.34
C ARG A 404 25.95 -0.18 6.51
N ARG A 405 24.93 -0.84 7.07
CA ARG A 405 24.22 -0.38 8.26
C ARG A 405 25.15 -0.34 9.48
N LEU A 406 25.95 -1.37 9.69
CA LEU A 406 26.88 -1.44 10.82
C LEU A 406 27.96 -0.35 10.74
N LYS A 407 28.52 -0.12 9.54
CA LYS A 407 29.47 0.98 9.27
C LYS A 407 28.83 2.34 9.54
N ARG A 408 27.58 2.53 9.11
CA ARG A 408 26.85 3.78 9.36
C ARG A 408 26.60 4.02 10.85
N VAL A 409 26.26 2.98 11.60
CA VAL A 409 26.08 3.08 13.07
C VAL A 409 27.38 3.46 13.75
N LYS A 410 28.52 2.86 13.35
CA LYS A 410 29.84 3.24 13.87
C LYS A 410 30.19 4.70 13.58
N LEU A 411 30.03 5.15 12.33
CA LEU A 411 30.28 6.54 11.94
C LEU A 411 29.39 7.54 12.70
N LEU A 412 28.12 7.18 12.94
CA LEU A 412 27.21 8.00 13.74
C LEU A 412 27.63 8.04 15.21
N GLY A 413 28.10 6.92 15.77
CA GLY A 413 28.64 6.86 17.13
C GLY A 413 29.86 7.76 17.29
N GLU A 414 30.82 7.70 16.36
CA GLU A 414 32.00 8.56 16.34
C GLU A 414 31.64 10.05 16.22
N ALA A 415 30.63 10.39 15.41
CA ALA A 415 30.16 11.76 15.26
C ALA A 415 29.50 12.29 16.55
N ILE A 416 28.72 11.46 17.25
CA ILE A 416 28.11 11.81 18.54
C ILE A 416 29.20 12.04 19.59
N GLU A 417 30.16 11.13 19.71
CA GLU A 417 31.28 11.31 20.66
C GLU A 417 32.10 12.57 20.38
N ALA A 418 32.33 12.89 19.10
CA ALA A 418 33.01 14.13 18.72
C ALA A 418 32.22 15.38 19.14
N GLN A 419 30.89 15.34 18.98
CA GLN A 419 30.01 16.43 19.38
C GLN A 419 29.90 16.59 20.90
N ASP A 420 29.86 15.48 21.65
CA ASP A 420 29.88 15.48 23.11
C ASP A 420 31.19 16.04 23.66
N LYS A 421 32.33 15.64 23.07
CA LYS A 421 33.65 16.22 23.40
C LYS A 421 33.68 17.73 23.12
N TYR A 422 33.11 18.16 22.00
CA TYR A 422 33.02 19.59 21.66
C TYR A 422 32.15 20.36 22.66
N GLN A 423 31.01 19.81 23.07
CA GLN A 423 30.15 20.39 24.09
C GLN A 423 30.85 20.47 25.46
N ALA A 424 31.54 19.40 25.87
CA ALA A 424 32.31 19.38 27.12
C ALA A 424 33.39 20.47 27.14
N ASN A 425 34.11 20.64 26.03
CA ASN A 425 35.11 21.70 25.88
C ASN A 425 34.50 23.10 25.96
N ILE A 426 33.33 23.33 25.36
CA ILE A 426 32.62 24.63 25.48
C ILE A 426 32.19 24.88 26.92
N LEU A 427 31.63 23.87 27.59
CA LEU A 427 31.20 24.01 28.98
C LEU A 427 32.37 24.32 29.90
N ASP A 428 33.53 23.67 29.70
CA ASP A 428 34.73 23.96 30.47
C ASP A 428 35.25 25.38 30.17
N TYR A 429 35.28 25.79 28.91
CA TYR A 429 35.60 27.16 28.51
C TYR A 429 34.67 28.19 29.17
N MET A 430 33.36 27.94 29.20
CA MET A 430 32.38 28.81 29.86
C MET A 430 32.59 28.86 31.38
N LYS A 431 32.86 27.73 32.04
CA LYS A 431 33.17 27.67 33.47
C LYS A 431 34.44 28.46 33.80
N ASN A 432 35.50 28.27 33.03
CA ASN A 432 36.77 28.97 33.22
C ASN A 432 36.62 30.47 32.98
N ARG A 433 35.86 30.89 31.96
CA ARG A 433 35.54 32.29 31.70
C ARG A 433 34.69 32.90 32.82
N ALA A 434 33.70 32.18 33.34
CA ALA A 434 32.89 32.64 34.46
C ALA A 434 33.73 32.83 35.73
N LYS A 435 34.61 31.89 36.07
CA LYS A 435 35.59 32.02 37.17
C LYS A 435 36.48 33.25 36.98
N ALA A 436 37.01 33.46 35.77
CA ALA A 436 37.82 34.65 35.45
C ALA A 436 37.03 35.95 35.62
N PHE A 437 35.76 36.00 35.19
CA PHE A 437 34.90 37.18 35.41
C PHE A 437 34.65 37.48 36.88
N VAL A 438 34.44 36.45 37.71
CA VAL A 438 34.28 36.63 39.16
C VAL A 438 35.56 37.17 39.77
N LEU A 439 36.72 36.61 39.40
CA LEU A 439 38.03 37.12 39.83
C LEU A 439 38.23 38.58 39.41
N PHE A 440 37.94 38.93 38.16
CA PHE A 440 38.03 40.32 37.69
C PHE A 440 37.10 41.26 38.45
N ARG A 441 35.86 40.84 38.73
CA ARG A 441 34.91 41.64 39.52
C ARG A 441 35.44 41.86 40.92
N TYR A 442 35.95 40.82 41.58
CA TYR A 442 36.50 40.92 42.93
C TYR A 442 37.77 41.78 42.98
N SER A 443 38.69 41.61 42.03
CA SER A 443 39.92 42.41 41.96
C SER A 443 39.64 43.89 41.68
N LEU A 444 38.71 44.19 40.77
CA LEU A 444 38.30 45.57 40.49
C LEU A 444 37.60 46.19 41.69
N TRP A 445 36.81 45.41 42.43
CA TRP A 445 36.14 45.88 43.64
C TRP A 445 37.14 46.15 44.76
N ASN A 446 38.15 45.28 44.93
CA ASN A 446 39.24 45.50 45.86
C ASN A 446 40.03 46.77 45.53
N ILE A 447 40.39 46.97 44.25
CA ILE A 447 41.04 48.22 43.78
C ILE A 447 40.17 49.44 44.10
N HIS A 448 38.86 49.34 43.85
CA HIS A 448 37.92 50.42 44.15
C HIS A 448 37.84 50.74 45.65
N ASP A 449 37.84 49.73 46.52
CA ASP A 449 37.79 49.87 47.98
C ASP A 449 39.11 50.41 48.57
N ILE A 450 40.26 49.93 48.09
CA ILE A 450 41.58 50.52 48.45
C ILE A 450 41.61 52.02 48.10
N MET A 451 41.02 52.41 46.96
CA MET A 451 40.95 53.81 46.52
C MET A 451 39.70 54.56 47.01
N ARG A 452 39.04 54.10 48.07
CA ARG A 452 37.80 54.70 48.59
C ARG A 452 37.94 56.16 49.01
N HIS A 453 39.13 56.57 49.46
CA HIS A 453 39.42 57.95 49.86
C HIS A 453 39.85 58.86 48.70
N VAL A 454 40.03 58.30 47.50
CA VAL A 454 40.44 59.07 46.32
C VAL A 454 39.19 59.62 45.62
N ALA A 455 39.09 60.95 45.58
CA ALA A 455 37.96 61.69 45.00
C ALA A 455 36.59 61.21 45.56
N PRO A 456 36.36 61.29 46.89
CA PRO A 456 35.10 60.85 47.47
C PRO A 456 33.94 61.65 46.85
N SER A 457 32.91 60.93 46.40
CA SER A 457 31.63 61.58 46.10
C SER A 457 31.18 62.28 47.38
N ARG A 458 31.02 63.61 47.35
CA ARG A 458 30.57 64.35 48.53
C ARG A 458 29.18 63.85 48.89
N GLY A 459 29.09 62.99 49.90
CA GLY A 459 27.82 62.69 50.55
C GLY A 459 27.21 63.99 51.07
N ARG A 460 25.88 64.10 50.99
CA ARG A 460 25.17 65.22 51.63
C ARG A 460 25.46 65.17 53.14
N PRO A 461 25.74 66.31 53.80
CA PRO A 461 25.90 66.33 55.25
C PRO A 461 24.66 65.71 55.90
N ALA A 462 24.86 64.77 56.81
CA ALA A 462 23.77 64.16 57.54
C ALA A 462 23.12 65.22 58.44
N PRO A 463 21.77 65.36 58.43
CA PRO A 463 21.11 66.24 59.38
C PRO A 463 21.30 65.69 60.79
N TYR A 464 22.02 66.42 61.64
CA TYR A 464 22.17 66.05 63.05
C TYR A 464 20.84 66.31 63.78
N PRO A 465 20.30 65.34 64.54
CA PRO A 465 19.00 65.48 65.21
C PRO A 465 18.95 66.57 66.30
N ASN A 466 20.09 66.96 66.87
CA ASN A 466 20.18 67.89 68.00
C ASN A 466 21.32 68.92 67.84
N GLU A 467 21.13 70.12 68.38
CA GLU A 467 22.09 71.23 68.26
C GLU A 467 23.40 71.00 69.02
N TYR A 468 23.37 70.26 70.12
CA TYR A 468 24.57 69.88 70.88
C TYR A 468 25.56 69.02 70.06
N LEU A 469 25.09 68.32 69.03
CA LEU A 469 25.92 67.55 68.09
C LEU A 469 26.52 68.41 66.96
N LYS A 470 26.16 69.72 66.89
CA LYS A 470 26.76 70.68 65.95
C LYS A 470 28.06 71.30 66.49
N LEU A 471 28.47 71.00 67.73
CA LEU A 471 29.69 71.52 68.33
C LEU A 471 30.94 71.05 67.55
N PRO A 472 31.94 71.91 67.31
CA PRO A 472 33.06 71.62 66.42
C PRO A 472 33.86 70.36 66.76
N LEU A 473 33.91 69.99 68.05
CA LEU A 473 34.66 68.84 68.57
C LEU A 473 33.86 67.53 68.55
N LEU A 474 32.54 67.60 68.36
CA LEU A 474 31.62 66.45 68.31
C LEU A 474 31.13 66.13 66.88
N LYS A 475 31.57 66.91 65.89
CA LYS A 475 31.32 66.62 64.48
C LYS A 475 32.18 65.41 64.07
N PHE A 476 31.52 64.29 63.76
CA PHE A 476 32.16 63.11 63.17
C PHE A 476 32.84 63.38 61.81
N GLU A 477 32.62 64.57 61.23
CA GLU A 477 33.27 65.06 60.01
C GLU A 477 34.70 65.60 60.23
N MET A 478 35.10 65.89 61.48
CA MET A 478 36.38 66.50 61.85
C MET A 478 37.49 65.50 62.19
N LEU A 479 37.20 64.20 62.19
CA LEU A 479 38.22 63.16 62.33
C LEU A 479 39.07 63.12 61.04
N THR A 480 40.38 63.23 61.20
CA THR A 480 41.39 63.29 60.12
C THR A 480 41.39 62.08 59.19
N MET A 481 40.70 61.00 59.58
CA MET A 481 40.29 59.93 58.68
C MET A 481 38.77 60.01 58.45
N ARG A 482 38.37 60.51 57.27
CA ARG A 482 36.98 60.43 56.82
C ARG A 482 36.63 58.96 56.58
N ALA A 483 35.97 58.33 57.54
CA ALA A 483 35.35 57.02 57.37
C ALA A 483 34.19 57.14 56.37
N VAL A 484 34.50 57.10 55.07
CA VAL A 484 33.50 56.87 54.02
C VAL A 484 32.95 55.47 54.27
N PRO A 485 31.64 55.18 54.33
CA PRO A 485 31.10 53.82 54.53
C PRO A 485 31.41 52.89 53.33
N PRO A 486 31.44 51.55 53.50
CA PRO A 486 31.66 50.65 52.38
C PRO A 486 30.53 50.81 51.37
N GLU A 487 30.87 51.12 50.12
CA GLU A 487 29.86 51.22 49.08
C GLU A 487 29.29 49.82 48.79
N ALA A 488 27.99 49.77 48.48
CA ALA A 488 27.32 48.53 48.15
C ALA A 488 28.05 47.82 47.00
N PHE A 489 28.12 46.49 47.06
CA PHE A 489 28.85 45.70 46.06
C PHE A 489 28.23 45.90 44.67
N GLU A 490 28.89 46.71 43.82
CA GLU A 490 28.40 46.97 42.46
C GLU A 490 28.47 45.70 41.61
N GLU A 491 27.35 45.37 40.94
CA GLU A 491 27.28 44.15 40.12
C GLU A 491 27.83 44.30 38.70
N ASN A 492 27.90 45.54 38.22
CA ASN A 492 28.28 45.81 36.86
C ASN A 492 29.78 46.07 36.73
N ILE A 493 30.50 45.14 36.11
CA ILE A 493 31.96 45.23 35.89
C ILE A 493 32.33 46.49 35.10
N SER A 494 31.48 46.94 34.17
CA SER A 494 31.78 48.10 33.33
C SER A 494 31.66 49.44 34.06
N SER A 495 30.75 49.56 35.04
CA SER A 495 30.70 50.74 35.91
C SER A 495 31.91 50.75 36.83
N LEU A 496 32.19 49.61 37.46
CA LEU A 496 33.30 49.43 38.38
C LEU A 496 34.65 49.73 37.72
N MET A 497 34.86 49.26 36.48
CA MET A 497 36.05 49.55 35.69
C MET A 497 36.20 51.05 35.40
N LYS A 498 35.12 51.74 34.99
CA LYS A 498 35.14 53.20 34.75
C LYS A 498 35.43 53.99 36.03
N THR A 499 34.85 53.57 37.15
CA THR A 499 35.06 54.21 38.45
C THR A 499 36.48 54.01 38.95
N ALA A 500 37.00 52.77 38.87
CA ALA A 500 38.38 52.45 39.20
C ALA A 500 39.37 53.19 38.30
N GLU A 501 39.13 53.26 36.99
CA GLU A 501 39.95 54.00 36.04
C GLU A 501 39.97 55.51 36.35
N LYS A 502 38.81 56.09 36.65
CA LYS A 502 38.72 57.52 37.04
C LYS A 502 39.51 57.81 38.31
N LYS A 503 39.39 56.95 39.33
CA LYS A 503 40.13 57.06 40.59
C LYS A 503 41.64 56.89 40.38
N LEU A 504 42.06 55.86 39.63
CA LEU A 504 43.47 55.64 39.28
C LEU A 504 44.07 56.83 38.53
N ARG A 505 43.37 57.36 37.52
CA ARG A 505 43.83 58.55 36.80
C ARG A 505 43.98 59.75 37.74
N ALA A 506 43.08 59.94 38.69
CA ALA A 506 43.20 61.01 39.68
C ALA A 506 44.44 60.84 40.58
N VAL A 507 44.74 59.62 41.04
CA VAL A 507 45.97 59.32 41.78
C VAL A 507 47.21 59.55 40.92
N MET A 508 47.22 59.06 39.69
CA MET A 508 48.36 59.22 38.78
C MET A 508 48.62 60.70 38.49
N LEU A 509 47.57 61.49 38.23
CA LEU A 509 47.69 62.94 38.03
C LEU A 509 48.23 63.64 39.27
N ALA A 510 47.73 63.31 40.47
CA ALA A 510 48.25 63.85 41.72
C ALA A 510 49.72 63.49 41.94
N PHE A 511 50.11 62.24 41.64
CA PHE A 511 51.49 61.77 41.72
C PHE A 511 52.42 62.51 40.74
N TYR A 512 52.00 62.70 39.49
CA TYR A 512 52.75 63.49 38.50
C TYR A 512 52.88 64.96 38.90
N GLN A 513 51.85 65.55 39.53
CA GLN A 513 51.88 66.93 40.01
C GLN A 513 52.83 67.14 41.20
N LEU A 514 53.01 66.12 42.05
CA LEU A 514 53.92 66.15 43.19
C LEU A 514 55.41 66.16 42.80
N LYS A 515 55.76 65.91 41.53
CA LYS A 515 57.15 65.92 41.00
C LYS A 515 58.15 65.18 41.90
N VAL A 516 57.73 64.07 42.50
CA VAL A 516 58.53 63.31 43.47
C VAL A 516 59.76 62.72 42.78
N LYS A 517 60.95 62.87 43.38
CA LYS A 517 62.18 62.27 42.84
C LYS A 517 62.14 60.75 43.05
N PRO A 518 62.69 59.93 42.13
CA PRO A 518 62.63 58.46 42.24
C PRO A 518 63.22 57.92 43.56
N ASN A 519 64.22 58.61 44.14
CA ASN A 519 64.81 58.23 45.43
C ASN A 519 63.89 58.47 46.64
N GLU A 520 62.99 59.46 46.57
CA GLU A 520 62.00 59.74 47.61
C GLU A 520 60.87 58.71 47.60
N VAL A 521 60.53 58.17 46.42
CA VAL A 521 59.55 57.08 46.28
C VAL A 521 60.07 55.80 46.92
N ILE A 522 61.37 55.49 46.78
CA ILE A 522 61.98 54.30 47.38
C ILE A 522 61.99 54.41 48.91
N ARG A 523 62.31 55.60 49.45
CA ARG A 523 62.24 55.86 50.90
C ARG A 523 60.81 55.80 51.42
N ALA A 524 59.87 56.51 50.79
CA ALA A 524 58.47 56.48 51.19
C ALA A 524 57.85 55.07 51.10
N ARG A 525 58.31 54.23 50.16
CA ARG A 525 57.92 52.81 50.09
C ARG A 525 58.50 52.01 51.25
N ALA A 526 59.77 52.21 51.59
CA ALA A 526 60.39 51.56 52.74
C ALA A 526 59.71 51.98 54.05
N ASP A 527 59.46 53.29 54.21
CA ASP A 527 58.78 53.88 55.37
C ASP A 527 57.36 53.33 55.49
N TYR A 528 56.58 53.30 54.40
CA TYR A 528 55.24 52.72 54.38
C TYR A 528 55.26 51.22 54.70
N GLN A 529 56.23 50.47 54.17
CA GLN A 529 56.36 49.04 54.44
C GLN A 529 56.67 48.79 55.92
N SER A 530 57.58 49.57 56.53
CA SER A 530 57.85 49.49 57.97
C SER A 530 56.63 49.90 58.80
N ASP A 531 55.91 50.95 58.41
CA ASP A 531 54.71 51.42 59.10
C ASP A 531 53.57 50.39 59.02
N TYR A 532 53.44 49.72 57.87
CA TYR A 532 52.45 48.67 57.66
C TYR A 532 52.75 47.43 58.51
N ILE A 533 54.01 46.98 58.54
CA ILE A 533 54.45 45.86 59.39
C ILE A 533 54.21 46.22 60.86
N HIS A 534 54.59 47.42 61.29
CA HIS A 534 54.37 47.90 62.65
C HIS A 534 52.87 47.98 63.01
N ARG A 535 51.99 48.43 62.09
CA ARG A 535 50.53 48.45 62.32
C ARG A 535 49.93 47.05 62.36
N GLN A 536 50.45 46.12 61.58
CA GLN A 536 50.01 44.74 61.58
C GLN A 536 50.45 44.02 62.86
N GLU A 537 51.65 44.31 63.36
CA GLU A 537 52.11 43.88 64.68
C GLU A 537 51.27 44.50 65.80
N LEU A 538 50.88 45.77 65.69
CA LEU A 538 49.95 46.45 66.61
C LEU A 538 48.56 45.79 66.62
N LEU A 539 47.97 45.50 65.46
CA LEU A 539 46.68 44.82 65.34
C LEU A 539 46.73 43.38 65.86
N VAL A 540 47.85 42.68 65.65
CA VAL A 540 48.10 41.35 66.25
C VAL A 540 48.26 41.47 67.76
N SER A 541 48.83 42.56 68.28
CA SER A 541 48.94 42.81 69.72
C SER A 541 47.61 43.26 70.38
N GLU A 542 46.76 44.03 69.70
CA GLU A 542 45.41 44.40 70.17
C GLU A 542 44.42 43.23 70.11
N THR A 543 44.55 42.34 69.14
CA THR A 543 43.78 41.08 69.11
C THR A 543 44.27 40.05 70.13
N ASN A 544 45.51 40.19 70.60
CA ASN A 544 46.09 39.39 71.68
C ASN A 544 45.95 40.04 73.07
N SER A 545 45.51 41.31 73.18
CA SER A 545 45.02 41.84 74.47
C SER A 545 43.66 41.21 74.74
N SER A 546 43.68 40.08 75.43
CA SER A 546 42.48 39.40 75.90
C SER A 546 41.61 40.39 76.65
N TRP A 547 40.41 40.66 76.13
CA TRP A 547 39.29 41.04 76.99
C TRP A 547 39.20 39.96 78.07
N THR A 548 39.57 40.29 79.30
CA THR A 548 39.41 39.36 80.42
C THR A 548 37.94 39.00 80.52
N LYS A 549 37.61 37.71 80.74
CA LYS A 549 36.23 37.18 80.77
C LYS A 549 35.25 38.04 81.58
N GLN A 550 35.72 38.80 82.58
CA GLN A 550 34.93 39.75 83.36
C GLN A 550 34.33 40.90 82.51
N GLU A 551 35.09 41.50 81.60
CA GLU A 551 34.63 42.65 80.80
C GLU A 551 33.67 42.23 79.69
N PHE A 552 33.84 41.02 79.15
CA PHE A 552 32.89 40.44 78.19
C PHE A 552 31.53 40.16 78.84
N ILE A 553 31.50 39.72 80.11
CA ILE A 553 30.24 39.53 80.85
C ILE A 553 29.54 40.86 81.12
N VAL A 554 30.29 41.92 81.47
CA VAL A 554 29.72 43.26 81.69
C VAL A 554 29.15 43.83 80.38
N ALA A 555 29.89 43.72 79.26
CA ALA A 555 29.41 44.13 77.94
C ALA A 555 28.22 43.29 77.44
N GLU A 556 28.21 41.98 77.72
CA GLU A 556 27.10 41.08 77.37
C GLU A 556 25.84 41.35 78.22
N THR A 557 26.00 41.79 79.47
CA THR A 557 24.87 42.27 80.30
C THR A 557 24.36 43.64 79.87
N ALA A 558 25.23 44.55 79.39
CA ALA A 558 24.82 45.83 78.82
C ALA A 558 24.11 45.67 77.46
N ALA A 559 24.56 44.72 76.62
CA ALA A 559 23.96 44.43 75.32
C ALA A 559 22.57 43.76 75.41
N LYS A 560 22.21 43.17 76.56
CA LYS A 560 20.85 42.67 76.81
C LYS A 560 19.80 43.79 76.90
N SER A 561 20.18 45.06 77.01
CA SER A 561 19.23 46.17 77.08
C SER A 561 18.82 46.76 75.72
N THR A 562 19.46 46.36 74.62
CA THR A 562 19.14 46.90 73.28
C THR A 562 18.48 45.83 72.40
N ASN A 563 17.16 45.86 72.40
CA ASN A 563 16.23 44.83 71.92
C ASN A 563 16.18 44.56 70.39
N ASN A 564 17.21 44.84 69.58
CA ASN A 564 17.06 44.80 68.11
C ASN A 564 18.20 44.20 67.26
N VAL A 565 19.22 43.57 67.85
CA VAL A 565 20.25 42.87 67.04
C VAL A 565 20.35 41.41 67.48
N PRO A 566 19.90 40.44 66.65
CA PRO A 566 19.95 39.03 66.98
C PRO A 566 21.39 38.55 67.17
N ASN A 567 21.65 37.88 68.29
CA ASN A 567 22.97 37.30 68.58
C ASN A 567 23.24 36.10 67.64
N ARG A 568 24.50 35.79 67.35
CA ARG A 568 24.97 34.68 66.48
C ARG A 568 24.29 33.35 66.80
N LYS A 569 24.03 33.04 68.08
CA LYS A 569 23.28 31.82 68.46
C LYS A 569 21.83 31.85 67.97
N GLN A 570 21.16 32.99 68.04
CA GLN A 570 19.79 33.19 67.56
C GLN A 570 19.74 33.17 66.04
N ILE A 571 20.70 33.80 65.35
CA ILE A 571 20.83 33.72 63.89
C ILE A 571 21.01 32.26 63.46
N LYS A 572 21.90 31.50 64.13
CA LYS A 572 22.14 30.10 63.81
C LYS A 572 20.90 29.22 64.03
N ALA A 573 20.13 29.50 65.09
CA ALA A 573 18.87 28.82 65.34
C ALA A 573 17.79 29.17 64.30
N GLN A 574 17.69 30.44 63.90
CA GLN A 574 16.76 30.87 62.84
C GLN A 574 17.13 30.30 61.46
N SER A 575 18.43 30.27 61.13
CA SER A 575 18.91 29.64 59.89
C SER A 575 18.67 28.13 59.87
N ALA A 576 18.88 27.44 60.99
CA ALA A 576 18.57 26.00 61.09
C ALA A 576 17.07 25.74 60.89
N LYS A 577 16.21 26.56 61.51
CA LYS A 577 14.75 26.47 61.38
C LYS A 577 14.27 26.71 59.93
N LEU A 578 14.87 27.66 59.23
CA LEU A 578 14.61 27.93 57.81
C LEU A 578 14.97 26.74 56.91
N VAL A 579 16.10 26.09 57.18
CA VAL A 579 16.54 24.91 56.41
C VAL A 579 15.58 23.73 56.64
N GLU A 580 15.12 23.51 57.88
CA GLU A 580 14.12 22.49 58.19
C GLU A 580 12.76 22.79 57.52
N GLU A 581 12.32 24.05 57.47
CA GLU A 581 11.09 24.45 56.79
C GLU A 581 11.17 24.31 55.27
N THR A 582 12.34 24.54 54.66
CA THR A 582 12.55 24.28 53.23
C THR A 582 12.60 22.78 52.92
N ALA A 583 13.22 21.97 53.78
CA ALA A 583 13.28 20.52 53.58
C ALA A 583 11.88 19.87 53.67
N LYS A 584 11.00 20.36 54.55
CA LYS A 584 9.60 19.91 54.67
C LYS A 584 8.69 20.35 53.52
N ARG A 585 9.13 21.27 52.65
CA ARG A 585 8.38 21.73 51.47
C ARG A 585 8.70 20.94 50.20
N ASP A 586 9.83 20.24 50.20
CA ASP A 586 10.32 19.43 49.08
C ASP A 586 10.01 17.92 49.25
N GLU A 587 9.43 17.52 50.39
CA GLU A 587 8.65 16.27 50.57
C GLU A 587 7.17 16.54 50.27
#